data_AF-A0A060BW06-F1
#
_entry.id   AF-A0A060BW06-F1
#
_cell.length_a   1.000
_cell.length_b   1.000
_cell.length_c   1.000
_cell.angle_alpha   90.00
_cell.angle_beta   90.00
_cell.angle_gamma   90.00
#
_symmetry.space_group_name_H-M   'P 1'
#
loop_
_entity.id
_entity.type
_entity.pdbx_description
1 polymer ?
#
loop_
_entity_poly.entity_id
_entity_poly.type
_entity_poly.pdbx_seq_one_letter_code
_entity_poly.pdbx_strand_id
1 'polypeptide(L)'
;MPARGKPAFPALDPGLVAALVEARHPRPHDWLGQHELPDGSWVLRAVRPLAKTVTAIQADGTRLPYTHLADGLWQALAPAGPRTD
;
A
#
# COMPACT_ATOMS: atom_id res chain seq x y z
N MET A 1 -20.68 -5.84 -19.64
CA MET A 1 -20.00 -5.26 -18.46
C MET A 1 -18.51 -5.27 -18.75
N PRO A 2 -17.81 -4.12 -18.87
CA PRO A 2 -16.37 -4.17 -19.06
C PRO A 2 -15.74 -4.81 -17.82
N ALA A 3 -14.78 -5.70 -18.04
CA ALA A 3 -14.04 -6.34 -16.96
C ALA A 3 -13.36 -5.24 -16.13
N ARG A 4 -13.63 -5.19 -14.81
CA ARG A 4 -12.85 -4.34 -13.90
C ARG A 4 -11.39 -4.76 -14.04
N GLY A 5 -10.56 -3.86 -14.56
CA GLY A 5 -9.12 -4.07 -14.62
C GLY A 5 -8.61 -4.41 -13.21
N LYS A 6 -7.62 -5.28 -13.13
CA LYS A 6 -6.98 -5.63 -11.85
C LYS A 6 -6.49 -4.30 -11.22
N PRO A 7 -6.85 -3.99 -9.97
CA PRO A 7 -6.40 -2.75 -9.35
C PRO A 7 -4.86 -2.74 -9.40
N ALA A 8 -4.33 -1.68 -9.99
CA ALA A 8 -2.90 -1.49 -10.19
C ALA A 8 -2.41 -0.46 -9.19
N PHE A 9 -1.23 -0.70 -8.62
CA PHE A 9 -0.62 0.28 -7.73
C PHE A 9 -0.36 1.58 -8.49
N PRO A 10 -0.70 2.76 -7.92
CA PRO A 10 -0.18 4.01 -8.44
C PRO A 10 1.35 3.97 -8.42
N ALA A 11 1.97 4.28 -9.57
CA ALA A 11 3.42 4.36 -9.67
C ALA A 11 3.96 5.45 -8.72
N LEU A 12 5.07 5.15 -8.04
CA LEU A 12 5.77 6.12 -7.21
C LEU A 12 7.04 6.57 -7.93
N ASP A 13 7.34 7.86 -7.81
CA ASP A 13 8.61 8.40 -8.26
C ASP A 13 9.79 7.74 -7.49
N PRO A 14 10.89 7.34 -8.15
CA PRO A 14 12.03 6.70 -7.49
C PRO A 14 12.67 7.56 -6.39
N GLY A 15 12.74 8.89 -6.60
CA GLY A 15 13.27 9.82 -5.61
C GLY A 15 12.39 9.90 -4.36
N LEU A 16 11.06 9.84 -4.55
CA LEU A 16 10.11 9.68 -3.44
C LEU A 16 10.33 8.36 -2.69
N VAL A 17 10.49 7.24 -3.41
CA VAL A 17 10.75 5.93 -2.78
C VAL A 17 12.01 5.99 -1.91
N ALA A 18 13.12 6.50 -2.46
CA ALA A 18 14.36 6.67 -1.71
C ALA A 18 14.17 7.56 -0.47
N ALA A 19 13.49 8.70 -0.61
CA ALA A 19 13.23 9.60 0.51
C ALA A 19 12.37 8.98 1.63
N LEU A 20 11.41 8.10 1.28
CA LEU A 20 10.60 7.38 2.26
C LEU A 20 11.40 6.30 2.98
N VAL A 21 12.17 5.50 2.23
CA VAL A 21 12.99 4.41 2.79
C VAL A 21 14.08 4.95 3.72
N GLU A 22 14.72 6.05 3.33
CA GLU A 22 15.77 6.71 4.11
C GLU A 22 15.23 7.59 5.24
N ALA A 23 13.90 7.62 5.45
CA ALA A 23 13.24 8.45 6.45
C ALA A 23 13.56 9.96 6.35
N ARG A 24 13.77 10.46 5.12
CA ARG A 24 14.05 11.88 4.84
C ARG A 24 12.85 12.67 4.34
N HIS A 25 11.78 11.99 3.91
CA HIS A 25 10.59 12.68 3.41
C HIS A 25 9.88 13.44 4.55
N PRO A 26 9.60 14.74 4.42
CA PRO A 26 9.07 15.56 5.52
C PRO A 26 7.60 15.24 5.88
N ARG A 27 6.86 14.63 4.96
CA ARG A 27 5.45 14.21 5.15
C ARG A 27 5.28 12.74 4.82
N PRO A 28 5.88 11.80 5.59
CA PRO A 28 5.89 10.39 5.22
C PRO A 28 4.48 9.79 5.22
N HIS A 29 3.57 10.31 6.04
CA HIS A 29 2.19 9.84 6.17
C HIS A 29 1.28 10.21 4.99
N ASP A 30 1.72 11.10 4.09
CA ASP A 30 1.04 11.32 2.81
C ASP A 30 1.13 10.10 1.89
N TRP A 31 2.10 9.21 2.14
CA TRP A 31 2.44 8.09 1.26
C TRP A 31 2.43 6.74 1.96
N LEU A 32 2.80 6.71 3.24
CA LEU A 32 2.76 5.54 4.11
C LEU A 32 1.43 5.46 4.86
N GLY A 33 1.06 4.25 5.26
CA GLY A 33 -0.26 3.99 5.85
C GLY A 33 -1.27 3.58 4.79
N GLN A 34 -2.56 3.84 5.07
CA GLN A 34 -3.69 3.44 4.23
C GLN A 34 -4.23 4.66 3.51
N HIS A 35 -4.39 4.57 2.19
CA HIS A 35 -4.90 5.65 1.34
C HIS A 35 -5.93 5.10 0.35
N GLU A 36 -7.07 5.78 0.24
CA GLU A 36 -8.11 5.42 -0.71
C GLU A 36 -7.72 5.82 -2.14
N LEU A 37 -8.04 4.98 -3.10
CA LEU A 37 -7.86 5.20 -4.53
C LEU A 37 -9.18 5.66 -5.18
N PRO A 38 -9.14 6.29 -6.37
CA PRO A 38 -10.35 6.80 -7.03
C PRO A 38 -11.44 5.74 -7.33
N ASP A 39 -11.07 4.46 -7.37
CA ASP A 39 -11.99 3.33 -7.58
C ASP A 39 -12.58 2.78 -6.26
N GLY A 40 -12.29 3.42 -5.13
CA GLY A 40 -12.73 3.03 -3.78
C GLY A 40 -11.90 1.90 -3.16
N SER A 41 -10.89 1.37 -3.87
CA SER A 41 -9.91 0.46 -3.27
C SER A 41 -8.92 1.21 -2.39
N TRP A 42 -8.14 0.49 -1.60
CA TRP A 42 -7.17 1.09 -0.68
C TRP A 42 -5.77 0.59 -0.99
N VAL A 43 -4.81 1.51 -1.09
CA VAL A 43 -3.40 1.17 -1.07
C VAL A 43 -2.87 1.27 0.35
N LEU A 44 -2.18 0.21 0.79
CA LEU A 44 -1.54 0.16 2.09
C LEU A 44 -0.04 0.11 1.87
N ARG A 45 0.73 0.99 2.53
CA ARG A 45 2.19 1.04 2.42
C ARG A 45 2.88 1.08 3.76
N ALA A 46 4.01 0.38 3.87
CA ALA A 46 4.83 0.37 5.06
C ALA A 46 6.32 0.17 4.72
N VAL A 47 7.20 0.84 5.48
CA VAL A 47 8.63 0.58 5.46
C VAL A 47 8.97 -0.44 6.56
N ARG A 48 9.45 -1.59 6.16
CA ARG A 48 9.90 -2.73 6.99
C ARG A 48 11.21 -3.27 6.39
N PRO A 49 12.36 -2.62 6.70
CA PRO A 49 13.66 -3.05 6.21
C PRO A 49 13.96 -4.48 6.67
N LEU A 50 14.66 -5.24 5.82
CA LEU A 50 15.09 -6.62 6.08
C LEU A 50 13.98 -7.66 6.32
N ALA A 51 12.71 -7.27 6.26
CA ALA A 51 11.60 -8.21 6.33
C ALA A 51 11.65 -9.19 5.16
N LYS A 52 11.35 -10.47 5.40
CA LYS A 52 11.19 -11.46 4.32
C LYS A 52 9.81 -11.38 3.67
N THR A 53 8.80 -11.07 4.47
CA THR A 53 7.40 -10.94 4.05
C THR A 53 6.69 -9.93 4.95
N VAL A 54 5.69 -9.24 4.41
CA VAL A 54 4.79 -8.37 5.18
C VAL A 54 3.35 -8.77 4.86
N THR A 55 2.48 -8.77 5.86
CA THR A 55 1.06 -9.13 5.73
C THR A 55 0.25 -8.24 6.66
N ALA A 56 -0.77 -7.57 6.14
CA ALA A 56 -1.78 -6.92 6.98
C ALA A 56 -2.83 -7.95 7.41
N ILE A 57 -3.31 -7.81 8.64
CA ILE A 57 -4.43 -8.55 9.17
C ILE A 57 -5.59 -7.55 9.30
N GLN A 58 -6.67 -7.79 8.54
CA GLN A 58 -7.87 -6.96 8.59
C GLN A 58 -8.70 -7.32 9.84
N ALA A 59 -9.68 -6.47 10.17
CA ALA A 59 -10.51 -6.65 11.38
C ALA A 59 -11.31 -7.96 11.38
N ASP A 60 -11.65 -8.47 10.19
CA ASP A 60 -12.31 -9.77 9.98
C ASP A 60 -11.33 -10.96 9.99
N GLY A 61 -10.04 -10.72 10.24
CA GLY A 61 -8.98 -11.73 10.20
C GLY A 61 -8.42 -12.03 8.81
N THR A 62 -8.94 -11.39 7.76
CA THR A 62 -8.43 -11.54 6.39
C THR A 62 -6.95 -11.15 6.33
N ARG A 63 -6.16 -11.99 5.67
CA ARG A 63 -4.70 -11.80 5.53
C ARG A 63 -4.40 -11.24 4.16
N LEU A 64 -3.85 -10.03 4.12
CA LEU A 64 -3.48 -9.35 2.88
C LEU A 64 -1.94 -9.32 2.75
N PRO A 65 -1.34 -10.21 1.95
CA PRO A 65 0.11 -10.20 1.72
C PRO A 65 0.53 -8.96 0.93
N TYR A 66 1.67 -8.38 1.31
CA TYR A 66 2.24 -7.23 0.62
C TYR A 66 3.24 -7.69 -0.43
N THR A 67 3.30 -6.96 -1.53
CA THR A 67 4.38 -7.02 -2.51
C THR A 67 5.51 -6.10 -2.06
N HIS A 68 6.75 -6.58 -2.15
CA HIS A 68 7.94 -5.75 -1.97
C HIS A 68 8.09 -4.80 -3.16
N LEU A 69 8.24 -3.51 -2.91
CA LEU A 69 8.45 -2.51 -3.95
C LEU A 69 9.94 -2.23 -4.17
N ALA A 70 10.65 -1.77 -3.14
CA ALA A 70 12.09 -1.50 -3.15
C ALA A 70 12.60 -1.28 -1.72
N ASP A 71 13.81 -1.72 -1.40
CA ASP A 71 14.56 -1.35 -0.18
C ASP A 71 13.81 -1.44 1.15
N GLY A 72 12.84 -2.36 1.22
CA GLY A 72 12.02 -2.56 2.41
C GLY A 72 10.77 -1.69 2.47
N LEU A 73 10.43 -0.96 1.41
CA LEU A 73 9.09 -0.44 1.18
C LEU A 73 8.20 -1.56 0.61
N TRP A 74 7.07 -1.77 1.27
CA TRP A 74 6.09 -2.80 0.96
C TRP A 74 4.75 -2.16 0.66
N GLN A 75 3.96 -2.79 -0.22
CA GLN A 75 2.61 -2.33 -0.53
C GLN A 75 1.61 -3.46 -0.79
N ALA A 76 0.35 -3.21 -0.47
CA ALA A 76 -0.78 -4.08 -0.81
C ALA A 76 -1.99 -3.26 -1.26
N LEU A 77 -2.89 -3.92 -1.99
CA LEU A 77 -4.18 -3.37 -2.39
C LEU A 77 -5.28 -4.12 -1.65
N ALA A 78 -6.05 -3.40 -0.83
CA ALA A 78 -7.29 -3.92 -0.27
C ALA A 78 -8.45 -3.52 -1.19
N PRO A 79 -9.39 -4.44 -1.48
CA PRO A 79 -10.58 -4.09 -2.24
C PRO A 79 -11.42 -3.06 -1.47
N ALA A 80 -12.31 -2.37 -2.18
CA ALA A 80 -13.33 -1.54 -1.54
C ALA A 80 -14.07 -2.40 -0.50
N GLY A 81 -14.04 -1.98 0.76
CA GLY A 81 -14.81 -2.64 1.82
C GLY A 81 -16.31 -2.41 1.60
N PRO A 82 -17.18 -3.23 2.20
CA PRO A 82 -18.59 -2.88 2.30
C PRO A 82 -18.69 -1.56 3.07
N ARG A 83 -19.32 -0.54 2.45
CA ARG A 83 -19.63 0.72 3.13
C ARG A 83 -20.58 0.39 4.27
N THR A 84 -20.10 0.46 5.49
CA THR A 84 -20.95 0.41 6.67
C THR A 84 -21.47 1.82 6.89
N ASP A 85 -22.79 1.97 6.72
CA ASP A 85 -23.58 3.15 7.06
C ASP A 85 -23.71 3.35 8.57
#